data_AF-A0A970QYV5-F1
#
_entry.id   AF-A0A970QYV5-F1
#
_cell.length_a   1.000
_cell.length_b   1.000
_cell.length_c   1.000
_cell.angle_alpha   90.00
_cell.angle_beta   90.00
_cell.angle_gamma   90.00
#
_symmetry.space_group_name_H-M   'P 1'
#
loop_
_entity.id
_entity.type
_entity.pdbx_description
1 polymer ?
#
loop_
_entity_poly.entity_id
_entity_poly.type
_entity_poly.pdbx_seq_one_letter_code
_entity_poly.pdbx_strand_id
1 'polypeptide(L)'
;YADGDTKDMLAPIIRLTMLTPEEMYVLIEKLSNMHGQLFDYTPKITHDDLLAFLTEEYNRVGAKTHITPREIIRDFIELLNILYQNPDQEAASILNSGEYVTAPDKVEDAFAEFEL
;
A
#
# COMPACT_ATOMS: atom_id res chain seq x y z
N TYR A 1 0.04 6.35 -33.48
CA TYR A 1 -0.46 6.14 -32.11
C TYR A 1 -0.48 4.65 -31.88
N ALA A 2 0.46 4.12 -31.10
CA ALA A 2 0.53 2.70 -30.81
C ALA A 2 -0.51 2.36 -29.74
N ASP A 3 -1.29 1.33 -30.04
CA ASP A 3 -2.24 0.67 -29.16
C ASP A 3 -1.50 0.12 -27.92
N GLY A 4 -2.20 -0.01 -26.80
CA GLY A 4 -1.64 -0.16 -25.43
C GLY A 4 -0.73 -1.37 -25.14
N ASP A 5 -0.31 -2.11 -26.15
CA ASP A 5 0.52 -3.32 -26.06
C ASP A 5 1.98 -3.11 -26.48
N THR A 6 2.32 -1.98 -27.15
CA THR A 6 3.70 -1.69 -27.57
C THR A 6 4.39 -0.75 -26.58
N LYS A 7 5.21 -1.30 -25.68
CA LYS A 7 6.03 -0.52 -24.74
C LYS A 7 7.38 -0.14 -25.38
N ASP A 8 7.56 1.14 -25.68
CA ASP A 8 8.88 1.69 -26.01
C ASP A 8 9.65 1.99 -24.72
N MET A 9 10.50 1.05 -24.31
CA MET A 9 11.35 1.19 -23.12
C MET A 9 12.68 1.92 -23.38
N LEU A 10 12.96 2.27 -24.64
CA LEU A 10 14.18 2.97 -25.06
C LEU A 10 13.95 4.48 -25.27
N ALA A 11 12.69 4.91 -25.27
CA ALA A 11 12.33 6.31 -25.21
C ALA A 11 12.87 6.97 -23.92
N PRO A 12 13.25 8.26 -23.95
CA PRO A 12 13.72 8.98 -22.78
C PRO A 12 12.64 9.17 -21.69
N ILE A 13 11.38 8.87 -21.98
CA ILE A 13 10.24 9.02 -21.07
C ILE A 13 9.52 7.69 -20.93
N ILE A 14 9.47 7.16 -19.70
CA ILE A 14 8.69 5.96 -19.36
C ILE A 14 7.37 6.40 -18.75
N ARG A 15 6.24 6.00 -19.36
CA ARG A 15 4.90 6.24 -18.82
C ARG A 15 4.51 5.09 -17.91
N LEU A 16 4.32 5.37 -16.62
CA LEU A 16 3.85 4.38 -15.66
C LEU A 16 2.32 4.29 -15.74
N THR A 17 1.82 3.07 -15.91
CA THR A 17 0.41 2.76 -15.74
C THR A 17 0.10 2.62 -14.26
N MET A 18 -1.10 3.02 -13.85
CA MET A 18 -1.57 2.71 -12.49
C MET A 18 -1.69 1.20 -12.32
N LEU A 19 -1.38 0.73 -11.10
CA LEU A 19 -1.56 -0.66 -10.72
C LEU A 19 -3.05 -0.99 -10.72
N THR A 20 -3.37 -2.15 -11.28
CA THR A 20 -4.71 -2.76 -11.15
C THR A 20 -4.93 -3.26 -9.71
N PRO A 21 -6.20 -3.43 -9.27
CA PRO A 21 -6.49 -4.03 -7.96
C PRO A 21 -5.82 -5.40 -7.75
N GLU A 22 -5.73 -6.20 -8.80
CA GLU A 22 -5.08 -7.51 -8.80
C GLU A 22 -3.56 -7.37 -8.62
N GLU A 23 -2.92 -6.43 -9.31
CA GLU A 23 -1.50 -6.16 -9.12
C GLU A 23 -1.21 -5.59 -7.73
N MET A 24 -2.12 -4.79 -7.16
CA MET A 24 -2.03 -4.32 -5.78
C MET A 24 -2.11 -5.48 -4.78
N TYR A 25 -3.02 -6.45 -4.99
CA TYR A 25 -3.07 -7.66 -4.18
C TYR A 25 -1.73 -8.42 -4.19
N VAL A 26 -1.18 -8.68 -5.39
CA VAL A 26 0.11 -9.36 -5.52
C VAL A 26 1.24 -8.57 -4.86
N LEU A 27 1.18 -7.24 -4.94
CA LEU A 27 2.16 -6.36 -4.31
C LEU A 27 2.13 -6.48 -2.78
N ILE A 28 0.96 -6.40 -2.14
CA ILE A 28 0.85 -6.49 -0.68
C ILE A 28 1.18 -7.89 -0.17
N GLU A 29 0.84 -8.94 -0.91
CA GLU A 29 1.24 -10.32 -0.60
C GLU A 29 2.78 -10.46 -0.59
N LYS A 30 3.46 -9.90 -1.61
CA LYS A 30 4.93 -9.88 -1.66
C LYS A 30 5.52 -9.03 -0.54
N LEU A 31 4.91 -7.89 -0.22
CA LEU A 31 5.36 -7.03 0.88
C LEU A 31 5.28 -7.76 2.24
N SER A 32 4.20 -8.50 2.49
CA SER A 32 4.06 -9.30 3.71
C SER A 32 5.19 -10.33 3.84
N ASN A 33 5.48 -11.05 2.76
CA ASN A 33 6.58 -12.01 2.73
C ASN A 33 7.95 -11.37 2.94
N MET A 34 8.22 -10.21 2.31
CA MET A 34 9.48 -9.49 2.49
C MET A 34 9.64 -8.95 3.92
N HIS A 35 8.56 -8.48 4.53
CA HIS A 35 8.55 -8.02 5.92
C HIS A 35 8.84 -9.18 6.88
N GLY A 36 8.19 -10.34 6.68
CA GLY A 36 8.49 -11.58 7.40
C GLY A 36 9.96 -12.01 7.29
N GLN A 37 10.52 -11.97 6.09
CA GLN A 37 11.94 -12.29 5.86
C GLN A 37 12.89 -11.29 6.53
N LEU A 38 12.56 -10.00 6.54
CA LEU A 38 13.39 -8.96 7.15
C LEU A 38 13.47 -9.09 8.68
N PHE A 39 12.37 -9.47 9.32
CA PHE A 39 12.27 -9.58 10.78
C PHE A 39 12.30 -11.03 11.30
N ASP A 40 12.60 -12.01 10.43
CA ASP A 40 12.71 -13.44 10.75
C ASP A 40 11.47 -14.03 11.44
N TYR A 41 10.28 -13.76 10.90
CA TYR A 41 9.02 -14.33 11.36
C TYR A 41 8.11 -14.75 10.20
N THR A 42 7.13 -15.59 10.51
CA THR A 42 6.07 -15.95 9.54
C THR A 42 4.88 -15.01 9.71
N PRO A 43 4.54 -14.19 8.70
CA PRO A 43 3.37 -13.32 8.76
C PRO A 43 2.09 -14.13 8.98
N LYS A 44 1.33 -13.80 10.02
CA LYS A 44 0.01 -14.38 10.31
C LYS A 44 -1.08 -13.57 9.63
N ILE A 45 -1.03 -13.44 8.30
CA ILE A 45 -2.03 -12.74 7.50
C ILE A 45 -2.60 -13.71 6.47
N THR A 46 -3.92 -13.82 6.40
CA THR A 46 -4.61 -14.71 5.47
C THR A 46 -4.96 -13.99 4.18
N HIS A 47 -5.35 -14.76 3.16
CA HIS A 47 -5.87 -14.20 1.91
C HIS A 47 -7.07 -13.27 2.15
N ASP A 48 -7.99 -13.68 3.03
CA ASP A 48 -9.20 -12.91 3.36
C ASP A 48 -8.85 -11.59 4.06
N ASP A 49 -7.82 -11.57 4.90
CA ASP A 49 -7.32 -10.34 5.54
C ASP A 49 -6.75 -9.36 4.52
N LEU A 50 -5.98 -9.84 3.54
CA LEU A 50 -5.42 -9.02 2.46
C LEU A 50 -6.53 -8.40 1.59
N LEU A 51 -7.56 -9.19 1.27
CA LEU A 51 -8.72 -8.70 0.54
C LEU A 51 -9.54 -7.70 1.35
N ALA A 52 -9.73 -7.96 2.65
CA ALA A 52 -10.42 -7.07 3.56
C ALA A 52 -9.71 -5.72 3.66
N PHE A 53 -8.39 -5.72 3.85
CA PHE A 53 -7.56 -4.53 3.84
C PHE A 53 -7.75 -3.73 2.55
N LEU A 54 -7.54 -4.34 1.37
CA LEU A 54 -7.70 -3.62 0.10
C LEU A 54 -9.11 -3.09 -0.10
N THR A 55 -10.13 -3.86 0.30
CA THR A 55 -11.53 -3.42 0.20
C THR A 55 -11.78 -2.18 1.06
N GLU A 56 -11.22 -2.13 2.26
CA GLU A 56 -11.30 -0.97 3.15
C GLU A 56 -10.55 0.24 2.56
N GLU A 57 -9.33 0.03 2.05
CA GLU A 57 -8.55 1.06 1.35
C GLU A 57 -9.32 1.65 0.17
N TYR A 58 -9.90 0.80 -0.69
CA TYR A 58 -10.66 1.25 -1.87
C TYR A 58 -12.01 1.88 -1.52
N ASN A 59 -12.70 1.42 -0.48
CA ASN A 59 -13.91 2.09 0.00
C ASN A 59 -13.57 3.48 0.59
N ARG A 60 -12.40 3.61 1.22
CA ARG A 60 -11.88 4.90 1.69
C ARG A 60 -11.53 5.84 0.54
N VAL A 61 -11.01 5.32 -0.59
CA VAL A 61 -10.77 6.07 -1.84
C VAL A 61 -12.06 6.75 -2.33
N GLY A 62 -13.21 6.12 -2.16
CA GLY A 62 -14.51 6.70 -2.56
C GLY A 62 -14.94 7.90 -1.72
N ALA A 63 -14.42 8.05 -0.49
CA ALA A 63 -14.80 9.08 0.47
C ALA A 63 -13.76 10.21 0.63
N LYS A 64 -12.48 9.96 0.32
CA LYS A 64 -11.39 10.95 0.37
C LYS A 64 -10.68 11.01 -0.98
N THR A 65 -10.56 12.22 -1.53
CA THR A 65 -9.88 12.52 -2.79
C THR A 65 -8.44 11.98 -2.80
N HIS A 66 -8.19 11.04 -3.71
CA HIS A 66 -6.88 10.51 -4.13
C HIS A 66 -6.03 9.79 -3.08
N ILE A 67 -6.42 8.55 -2.73
CA ILE A 67 -5.44 7.59 -2.18
C ILE A 67 -4.52 7.12 -3.32
N THR A 68 -3.22 7.22 -3.06
CA THR A 68 -2.14 6.82 -3.98
C THR A 68 -1.61 5.43 -3.60
N PRO A 69 -1.03 4.65 -4.54
CA PRO A 69 -0.37 3.39 -4.20
C PRO A 69 0.65 3.52 -3.06
N ARG A 70 1.30 4.69 -2.95
CA ARG A 70 2.24 5.01 -1.87
C ARG A 70 1.58 4.97 -0.48
N GLU A 71 0.35 5.46 -0.37
CA GLU A 71 -0.40 5.46 0.90
C GLU A 71 -0.86 4.05 1.25
N ILE A 72 -1.39 3.30 0.28
CA ILE A 72 -1.77 1.89 0.50
C ILE A 72 -0.57 1.08 1.01
N ILE A 73 0.60 1.25 0.40
CA ILE A 73 1.82 0.58 0.85
C ILE A 73 2.20 1.01 2.28
N ARG A 74 2.13 2.31 2.61
CA ARG A 74 2.44 2.81 3.95
C ARG A 74 1.53 2.17 5.00
N ASP A 75 0.22 2.28 4.80
CA ASP A 75 -0.81 1.80 5.73
C ASP A 75 -0.68 0.27 5.90
N PHE A 76 -0.33 -0.45 4.83
CA PHE A 76 -0.08 -1.88 4.90
C PHE A 76 1.17 -2.23 5.74
N ILE A 77 2.27 -1.49 5.59
CA ILE A 77 3.46 -1.70 6.41
C ILE A 77 3.17 -1.36 7.88
N GLU A 78 2.36 -0.34 8.16
CA GLU A 78 1.90 -0.01 9.51
C GLU A 78 1.11 -1.16 10.13
N LEU A 79 0.16 -1.74 9.39
CA LEU A 79 -0.58 -2.93 9.81
C LEU A 79 0.36 -4.10 10.14
N LEU A 80 1.35 -4.40 9.27
CA LEU A 80 2.32 -5.47 9.52
C LEU A 80 3.18 -5.20 10.76
N ASN A 81 3.56 -3.95 11.00
CA ASN A 81 4.31 -3.55 12.18
C ASN A 81 3.50 -3.74 13.47
N ILE A 82 2.21 -3.42 13.46
CA ILE A 82 1.30 -3.62 14.60
C ILE A 82 1.17 -5.13 14.87
N LEU A 83 0.92 -5.94 13.84
CA LEU A 83 0.82 -7.39 13.96
C LEU A 83 2.11 -8.03 14.47
N TYR A 84 3.26 -7.55 14.00
CA TYR A 84 4.56 -8.02 14.48
C TYR A 84 4.79 -7.70 15.96
N GLN A 85 4.37 -6.52 16.42
CA GLN A 85 4.49 -6.11 17.82
C GLN A 85 3.45 -6.78 18.74
N ASN A 86 2.32 -7.23 18.19
CA ASN A 86 1.19 -7.81 18.94
C ASN A 86 0.88 -9.22 18.42
N PRO A 87 1.74 -10.22 18.67
CA PRO A 87 1.64 -11.56 18.06
C PRO A 87 0.40 -12.37 18.49
N ASP A 88 -0.29 -11.94 19.54
CA ASP A 88 -1.51 -12.52 20.09
C ASP A 88 -2.79 -11.93 19.46
N GLN A 89 -2.68 -10.85 18.70
CA GLN A 89 -3.81 -10.22 18.01
C GLN A 89 -4.00 -10.82 16.62
N GLU A 90 -5.27 -10.89 16.19
CA GLU A 90 -5.64 -11.30 14.84
C GLU A 90 -5.73 -10.09 13.91
N ALA A 91 -5.30 -10.25 12.65
CA ALA A 91 -5.35 -9.19 11.64
C ALA A 91 -6.76 -8.61 11.48
N ALA A 92 -7.78 -9.47 11.45
CA ALA A 92 -9.17 -9.05 11.41
C ALA A 92 -9.57 -8.09 12.55
N SER A 93 -9.00 -8.24 13.75
CA SER A 93 -9.30 -7.33 14.87
C SER A 93 -8.77 -5.93 14.63
N ILE A 94 -7.54 -5.81 14.12
CA ILE A 94 -6.87 -4.52 13.84
C ILE A 94 -7.49 -3.84 12.62
N LEU A 95 -7.88 -4.62 11.61
CA LEU A 95 -8.60 -4.09 10.44
C LEU A 95 -9.94 -3.49 10.86
N ASN A 96 -10.71 -4.19 11.70
CA ASN A 96 -12.00 -3.67 12.18
C ASN A 96 -11.88 -2.45 13.10
N SER A 97 -10.76 -2.28 13.81
CA SER A 97 -10.53 -1.12 14.70
C SER A 97 -10.06 0.12 13.94
N GLY A 98 -9.50 -0.05 12.73
CA GLY A 98 -8.90 1.05 11.95
C GLY A 98 -7.63 1.64 12.57
N GLU A 99 -7.02 0.94 13.53
CA GLU A 99 -5.85 1.43 14.32
C GLU A 99 -4.57 1.56 13.50
N TYR A 100 -4.51 0.95 12.31
CA TYR A 100 -3.37 1.01 11.40
C TYR A 100 -3.37 2.25 10.51
N VAL A 101 -4.40 3.10 10.56
CA VAL A 101 -4.53 4.29 9.72
C VAL A 101 -4.00 5.51 10.45
N THR A 102 -2.76 5.90 10.17
CA THR A 102 -2.25 7.20 10.60
C THR A 102 -2.80 8.28 9.66
N ALA A 103 -3.56 9.24 10.20
CA ALA A 103 -4.06 10.40 9.45
C ALA A 103 -2.93 11.08 8.64
N PRO A 104 -3.22 11.71 7.48
CA PRO A 104 -2.19 12.22 6.59
C PRO A 104 -1.34 13.27 7.30
N ASP A 105 -0.08 12.92 7.58
CA ASP A 105 0.91 13.90 7.95
C ASP A 105 1.16 14.81 6.73
N LYS A 106 0.86 16.09 6.95
CA LYS A 106 1.13 17.20 6.06
C LYS A 106 2.56 17.12 5.50
N VAL A 107 2.73 16.75 4.24
CA VAL A 107 3.96 17.01 3.50
C VAL A 107 3.64 17.43 2.07
N GLU A 108 2.88 18.52 1.93
CA GLU A 108 2.78 19.24 0.65
C GLU A 108 3.63 20.53 0.61
N ASP A 109 4.18 21.02 1.72
CA ASP A 109 4.82 22.36 1.75
C ASP A 109 6.36 22.38 1.94
N ALA A 110 7.08 21.27 1.73
CA ALA A 110 8.55 21.27 1.82
C ALA A 110 9.28 21.44 0.47
N PHE A 111 8.54 21.59 -0.64
CA PHE A 111 9.10 21.76 -2.00
C PHE A 111 8.87 23.16 -2.60
N ALA A 112 8.28 24.09 -1.85
CA ALA A 112 8.20 25.48 -2.27
C ALA A 112 9.47 26.24 -1.82
N GLU A 113 10.22 26.73 -2.81
CA GLU A 113 11.20 27.82 -2.73
C GLU A 113 12.61 27.51 -2.19
N PHE A 114 13.48 27.04 -3.09
CA PHE A 114 14.81 27.65 -3.22
C PHE A 114 14.71 28.69 -4.35
N GLU A 115 14.47 29.95 -4.00
CA GLU A 115 14.74 31.04 -4.94
C GLU A 115 16.26 31.21 -5.09
N LEU A 116 16.69 31.41 -6.35
CA LEU A 116 18.08 31.64 -6.78
C LEU A 116 18.60 33.01 -6.36
#